data_AF-A0A960AMA1-F1
#
_entry.id   AF-A0A960AMA1-F1
#
_cell.length_a   1.000
_cell.length_b   1.000
_cell.length_c   1.000
_cell.angle_alpha   90.00
_cell.angle_beta   90.00
_cell.angle_gamma   90.00
#
_symmetry.space_group_name_H-M   'P 1'
#
loop_
_entity.id
_entity.type
_entity.pdbx_description
1 polymer ?
#
loop_
_entity_poly.entity_id
_entity_poly.type
_entity_poly.pdbx_seq_one_letter_code
_entity_poly.pdbx_strand_id
1 'polypeptide(L)'
;RFLPPVAALASGDVRFTGDAQASARPLAPMLEALRTLGAEIDGDRLPFTVRGTGALRGGAVTLDASASSQFVSGLLLSAAVMQRGLELRHVGAPLPSLPHIEMTVAMLAEVAVTVFGEGDEWKVDPSPIAAHDWSIEPDLSNAGPFLAAALVTGSTVTIPGWPHVTTQAGDQWRGFLT
;
A
#
# COMPACT_ATOMS: atom_id res chain seq x y z
N ARG A 1 -0.90 5.35 6.10
CA ARG A 1 -0.28 4.01 6.13
C ARG A 1 0.99 3.98 5.29
N PHE A 2 1.05 4.71 4.16
CA PHE A 2 2.25 4.73 3.30
C PHE A 2 3.29 5.77 3.70
N LEU A 3 2.86 6.90 4.27
CA LEU A 3 3.78 7.96 4.70
C LEU A 3 4.65 7.62 5.93
N PRO A 4 4.21 6.85 6.95
CA PRO A 4 5.07 6.56 8.10
C PRO A 4 6.36 5.80 7.75
N PRO A 5 6.33 4.76 6.88
CA PRO A 5 7.56 4.15 6.35
C PRO A 5 8.49 5.17 5.65
N VAL A 6 7.92 6.07 4.84
CA VAL A 6 8.69 7.15 4.18
C VAL A 6 9.30 8.12 5.20
N ALA A 7 8.55 8.51 6.22
CA ALA A 7 9.02 9.41 7.27
C ALA A 7 10.16 8.79 8.10
N ALA A 8 10.17 7.47 8.28
CA ALA A 8 11.27 6.77 8.95
C ALA A 8 12.60 6.84 8.18
N LEU A 9 12.56 7.18 6.88
CA LEU A 9 13.75 7.42 6.05
C LEU A 9 14.18 8.89 6.06
N ALA A 10 13.35 9.81 6.55
CA ALA A 10 13.67 11.22 6.63
C ALA A 10 14.68 11.51 7.75
N SER A 11 15.35 12.66 7.68
CA SER A 11 16.08 13.22 8.82
C SER A 11 15.18 14.23 9.54
N GLY A 12 15.03 14.07 10.85
CA GLY A 12 14.23 14.93 11.72
C GLY A 12 12.87 14.35 12.08
N ASP A 13 12.18 15.04 12.99
CA ASP A 13 10.90 14.60 13.54
C ASP A 13 9.74 14.88 12.57
N VAL A 14 8.93 13.86 12.31
CA VAL A 14 7.73 13.96 11.48
C VAL A 14 6.51 13.59 12.32
N ARG A 15 5.67 14.58 12.60
CA ARG A 15 4.42 14.40 13.35
C ARG A 15 3.27 14.06 12.44
N PHE A 16 2.57 12.97 12.75
CA PHE A 16 1.36 12.54 12.08
C PHE A 16 0.13 12.88 12.95
N THR A 17 -0.84 13.54 12.33
CA THR A 17 -2.16 13.83 12.91
C THR A 17 -3.26 13.51 11.90
N GLY A 18 -4.50 13.54 12.33
CA GLY A 18 -5.65 13.32 11.46
C GLY A 18 -6.95 13.70 12.15
N ASP A 19 -8.06 13.59 11.42
CA ASP A 19 -9.38 13.77 11.98
C ASP A 19 -9.76 12.65 12.99
N ALA A 20 -10.92 12.80 13.63
CA ALA A 20 -11.41 11.84 14.61
C ALA A 20 -11.64 10.45 14.02
N GLN A 21 -12.09 10.36 12.77
CA GLN A 21 -12.37 9.10 12.10
C GLN A 21 -11.08 8.37 11.75
N ALA A 22 -10.07 9.08 11.24
CA ALA A 22 -8.73 8.56 10.98
C ALA A 22 -8.08 8.04 12.27
N SER A 23 -8.25 8.75 13.38
CA SER A 23 -7.71 8.37 14.68
C SER A 23 -8.32 7.08 15.26
N ALA A 24 -9.51 6.70 14.82
CA ALA A 24 -10.16 5.44 15.20
C ALA A 24 -9.71 4.24 14.34
N ARG A 25 -9.02 4.48 13.22
CA ARG A 25 -8.63 3.39 12.31
C ARG A 25 -7.37 2.68 12.84
N PRO A 26 -7.26 1.35 12.65
CA PRO A 26 -6.07 0.60 13.06
C PRO A 26 -4.79 1.14 12.42
N LEU A 27 -3.77 1.32 13.26
CA LEU A 27 -2.42 1.74 12.86
C LEU A 27 -1.31 1.09 13.69
N ALA A 28 -1.60 0.66 14.92
CA ALA A 28 -0.62 0.05 15.81
C ALA A 28 0.22 -1.07 15.16
N PRO A 29 -0.34 -2.03 14.37
CA PRO A 29 0.48 -3.07 13.74
C PRO A 29 1.57 -2.52 12.80
N MET A 30 1.28 -1.45 12.06
CA MET A 30 2.25 -0.78 11.19
C MET A 30 3.32 -0.07 12.02
N LEU A 31 2.95 0.62 13.10
CA LEU A 31 3.93 1.33 13.93
C LEU A 31 4.87 0.35 14.64
N GLU A 32 4.34 -0.79 15.09
CA GLU A 32 5.14 -1.84 15.73
C GLU A 32 6.09 -2.53 14.74
N ALA A 33 5.62 -2.76 13.51
CA ALA A 33 6.46 -3.25 12.43
C ALA A 33 7.61 -2.27 12.14
N LEU A 34 7.33 -0.96 12.05
CA LEU A 34 8.36 0.05 11.84
C LEU A 34 9.37 0.12 12.99
N ARG A 35 8.92 -0.01 14.26
CA ARG A 35 9.83 -0.12 15.42
C ARG A 35 10.74 -1.33 15.30
N THR A 36 10.19 -2.48 14.91
CA THR A 36 10.97 -3.70 14.66
C THR A 36 12.01 -3.47 13.56
N LEU A 37 11.65 -2.75 12.51
CA LEU A 37 12.56 -2.36 11.41
C LEU A 37 13.55 -1.24 11.78
N GLY A 38 13.52 -0.75 13.02
CA GLY A 38 14.50 0.19 13.59
C GLY A 38 14.08 1.65 13.64
N ALA A 39 12.81 1.99 13.39
CA ALA A 39 12.30 3.35 13.54
C ALA A 39 12.06 3.69 15.02
N GLU A 40 12.39 4.94 15.42
CA GLU A 40 11.98 5.50 16.70
C GLU A 40 10.64 6.22 16.53
N ILE A 41 9.60 5.75 17.25
CA ILE A 41 8.23 6.26 17.09
C ILE A 41 7.59 6.49 18.47
N ASP A 42 7.12 7.71 18.71
CA ASP A 42 6.34 8.10 19.88
C ASP A 42 4.83 7.99 19.58
N GLY A 43 4.15 7.10 20.29
CA GLY A 43 2.69 6.87 20.16
C GLY A 43 2.32 5.62 19.36
N ASP A 44 1.15 5.05 19.64
CA ASP A 44 0.61 3.80 19.07
C ASP A 44 -0.59 4.03 18.12
N ARG A 45 -1.05 5.28 18.02
CA ARG A 45 -2.18 5.75 17.22
C ARG A 45 -1.99 7.22 16.87
N LEU A 46 -2.89 7.77 16.05
CA LEU A 46 -2.88 9.22 15.82
C LEU A 46 -3.27 10.00 17.10
N PRO A 47 -2.60 11.13 17.38
CA PRO A 47 -1.36 11.59 16.76
C PRO A 47 -0.12 10.82 17.26
N PHE A 48 0.86 10.60 16.39
CA PHE A 48 2.17 9.99 16.73
C PHE A 48 3.30 10.77 16.04
N THR A 49 4.54 10.55 16.48
CA THR A 49 5.73 11.19 15.88
C THR A 49 6.75 10.13 15.50
N VAL A 50 7.27 10.20 14.28
CA VAL A 50 8.42 9.40 13.83
C VAL A 50 9.67 10.26 13.97
N ARG A 51 10.67 9.77 14.71
CA ARG A 51 11.96 10.46 14.85
C ARG A 51 12.93 9.93 13.81
N GLY A 52 13.00 10.62 12.68
CA GLY A 52 13.77 10.19 11.52
C GLY A 52 15.27 10.44 11.70
N THR A 53 16.08 9.43 11.45
CA THR A 53 17.55 9.51 11.52
C THR A 53 18.23 9.59 10.15
N GLY A 54 17.44 9.69 9.07
CA GLY A 54 17.91 9.68 7.68
C GLY A 54 18.11 8.29 7.08
N ALA A 55 17.85 7.22 7.85
CA ALA A 55 17.91 5.85 7.35
C ALA A 55 17.03 4.93 8.19
N LEU A 56 16.52 3.87 7.56
CA LEU A 56 15.81 2.78 8.24
C LEU A 56 16.58 1.48 8.04
N ARG A 57 16.78 0.73 9.13
CA ARG A 57 17.57 -0.51 9.11
C ARG A 57 16.96 -1.57 8.21
N GLY A 58 15.63 -1.75 8.25
CA GLY A 58 14.94 -2.77 7.46
C GLY A 58 15.16 -4.20 7.97
N GLY A 59 15.05 -5.19 7.09
CA GLY A 59 15.21 -6.62 7.39
C GLY A 59 13.89 -7.34 7.70
N ALA A 60 13.95 -8.38 8.53
CA ALA A 60 12.81 -9.24 8.80
C ALA A 60 11.77 -8.60 9.75
N VAL A 61 10.50 -8.72 9.39
CA VAL A 61 9.37 -8.31 10.22
C VAL A 61 8.16 -9.21 9.96
N THR A 62 7.48 -9.57 11.04
CA THR A 62 6.21 -10.30 10.99
C THR A 62 5.12 -9.40 11.56
N LEU A 63 4.00 -9.26 10.86
CA LEU A 63 2.85 -8.49 11.36
C LEU A 63 1.51 -9.11 10.99
N ASP A 64 0.49 -8.78 11.77
CA ASP A 64 -0.89 -9.09 11.42
C ASP A 64 -1.49 -7.97 10.56
N ALA A 65 -1.62 -8.23 9.26
CA ALA A 65 -2.24 -7.34 8.29
C ALA A 65 -3.70 -7.68 7.96
N SER A 66 -4.35 -8.56 8.74
CA SER A 66 -5.75 -8.98 8.54
C SER A 66 -6.71 -7.79 8.56
N ALA A 67 -6.37 -6.75 9.32
CA ALA A 67 -7.19 -5.54 9.42
C ALA A 67 -7.06 -4.61 8.19
N SER A 68 -5.97 -4.72 7.40
CA SER A 68 -5.69 -3.80 6.29
C SER A 68 -4.48 -4.22 5.45
N SER A 69 -4.70 -4.54 4.17
CA SER A 69 -3.62 -4.76 3.18
C SER A 69 -2.67 -3.57 3.03
N GLN A 70 -3.13 -2.35 3.35
CA GLN A 70 -2.28 -1.15 3.30
C GLN A 70 -1.06 -1.25 4.25
N PHE A 71 -1.06 -2.17 5.21
CA PHE A 71 0.13 -2.38 6.03
C PHE A 71 1.24 -3.04 5.22
N VAL A 72 0.90 -4.09 4.45
CA VAL A 72 1.82 -4.75 3.51
C VAL A 72 2.27 -3.74 2.45
N SER A 73 1.34 -3.13 1.71
CA SER A 73 1.68 -2.19 0.64
C SER A 73 2.54 -1.02 1.14
N GLY A 74 2.24 -0.47 2.32
CA GLY A 74 3.00 0.65 2.87
C GLY A 74 4.46 0.31 3.16
N LEU A 75 4.74 -0.89 3.66
CA LEU A 75 6.10 -1.34 3.91
C LEU A 75 6.84 -1.65 2.60
N LEU A 76 6.17 -2.33 1.66
CA LEU A 76 6.75 -2.66 0.34
C LEU A 76 7.19 -1.40 -0.43
N LEU A 77 6.36 -0.36 -0.45
CA LEU A 77 6.65 0.90 -1.16
C LEU A 77 7.92 1.63 -0.69
N SER A 78 8.39 1.36 0.53
CA SER A 78 9.63 1.96 1.09
C SER A 78 10.75 0.96 1.26
N ALA A 79 10.54 -0.32 0.92
CA ALA A 79 11.46 -1.40 1.26
C ALA A 79 12.81 -1.30 0.54
N ALA A 80 12.80 -0.93 -0.74
CA ALA A 80 14.00 -0.88 -1.59
C ALA A 80 15.10 0.07 -1.08
N VAL A 81 14.72 1.11 -0.35
CA VAL A 81 15.65 2.13 0.18
C VAL A 81 16.01 1.90 1.65
N MET A 82 15.51 0.83 2.28
CA MET A 82 15.97 0.41 3.61
C MET A 82 17.35 -0.24 3.49
N GLN A 83 18.20 -0.07 4.52
CA GLN A 83 19.60 -0.53 4.49
C GLN A 83 19.73 -2.04 4.22
N ARG A 84 18.79 -2.85 4.73
CA ARG A 84 18.74 -4.30 4.55
C ARG A 84 17.54 -4.77 3.73
N GLY A 85 16.86 -3.87 3.04
CA GLY A 85 15.61 -4.19 2.35
C GLY A 85 14.52 -4.60 3.34
N LEU A 86 13.65 -5.51 2.94
CA LEU A 86 12.54 -6.01 3.75
C LEU A 86 12.32 -7.50 3.53
N GLU A 87 12.10 -8.24 4.61
CA GLU A 87 11.57 -9.60 4.61
C GLU A 87 10.28 -9.57 5.45
N LEU A 88 9.14 -9.54 4.78
CA LEU A 88 7.83 -9.30 5.35
C LEU A 88 7.04 -10.60 5.43
N ARG A 89 6.52 -10.92 6.61
CA ARG A 89 5.57 -12.04 6.80
C ARG A 89 4.26 -11.56 7.41
N HIS A 90 3.16 -11.86 6.73
CA HIS A 90 1.81 -11.74 7.28
C HIS A 90 1.49 -12.95 8.17
N VAL A 91 0.74 -12.71 9.25
CA VAL A 91 0.16 -13.74 10.13
C VAL A 91 -1.27 -13.39 10.48
N GLY A 92 -2.07 -14.38 10.84
CA GLY A 92 -3.45 -14.16 11.28
C GLY A 92 -4.46 -14.61 10.23
N ALA A 93 -5.57 -13.88 10.12
CA ALA A 93 -6.63 -14.19 9.18
C ALA A 93 -6.23 -13.85 7.74
N PRO A 94 -6.94 -14.36 6.72
CA PRO A 94 -6.63 -14.08 5.33
C PRO A 94 -6.59 -12.57 5.03
N LEU A 95 -5.65 -12.17 4.18
CA LEU A 95 -5.48 -10.77 3.82
C LEU A 95 -6.69 -10.23 3.05
N PRO A 96 -7.22 -9.07 3.46
CA PRO A 96 -8.22 -8.40 2.66
C PRO A 96 -7.57 -7.81 1.41
N SER A 97 -8.32 -7.70 0.32
CA SER A 97 -7.94 -6.82 -0.81
C SER A 97 -6.58 -7.14 -1.46
N LEU A 98 -6.27 -8.43 -1.70
CA LEU A 98 -5.09 -8.88 -2.44
C LEU A 98 -4.79 -8.10 -3.75
N PRO A 99 -5.79 -7.70 -4.56
CA PRO A 99 -5.53 -6.90 -5.77
C PRO A 99 -4.76 -5.59 -5.52
N HIS A 100 -4.90 -4.99 -4.33
CA HIS A 100 -4.13 -3.78 -3.99
C HIS A 100 -2.66 -4.09 -3.66
N ILE A 101 -2.36 -5.27 -3.11
CA ILE A 101 -0.99 -5.72 -2.89
C ILE A 101 -0.35 -6.06 -4.25
N GLU A 102 -1.07 -6.77 -5.11
CA GLU A 102 -0.64 -7.06 -6.48
C GLU A 102 -0.37 -5.78 -7.28
N MET A 103 -1.25 -4.78 -7.18
CA MET A 103 -1.02 -3.44 -7.74
C MET A 103 0.26 -2.81 -7.19
N THR A 104 0.53 -2.94 -5.89
CA THR A 104 1.76 -2.41 -5.28
C THR A 104 3.00 -3.09 -5.87
N VAL A 105 2.97 -4.41 -6.03
CA VAL A 105 4.06 -5.20 -6.62
C VAL A 105 4.27 -4.84 -8.09
N ALA A 106 3.19 -4.71 -8.87
CA ALA A 106 3.26 -4.30 -10.28
C ALA A 106 3.88 -2.90 -10.44
N MET A 107 3.44 -1.93 -9.64
CA MET A 107 4.00 -0.58 -9.66
C MET A 107 5.48 -0.55 -9.26
N LEU A 108 5.90 -1.35 -8.28
CA LEU A 108 7.31 -1.46 -7.90
C LEU A 108 8.16 -2.03 -9.03
N ALA A 109 7.64 -3.00 -9.78
CA ALA A 109 8.34 -3.54 -10.95
C ALA A 109 8.58 -2.49 -12.04
N GLU A 110 7.64 -1.56 -12.27
CA GLU A 110 7.78 -0.46 -13.24
C GLU A 110 8.89 0.54 -12.89
N VAL A 111 9.26 0.63 -11.61
CA VAL A 111 10.37 1.45 -11.11
C VAL A 111 11.62 0.63 -10.78
N ALA A 112 11.76 -0.54 -11.41
CA ALA A 112 12.89 -1.47 -11.29
C ALA A 112 13.13 -2.03 -9.87
N VAL A 113 12.09 -2.07 -9.03
CA VAL A 113 12.12 -2.72 -7.72
C VAL A 113 11.47 -4.09 -7.83
N THR A 114 12.25 -5.15 -7.60
CA THR A 114 11.74 -6.53 -7.60
C THR A 114 11.20 -6.90 -6.22
N VAL A 115 9.98 -7.40 -6.18
CA VAL A 115 9.39 -8.05 -5.00
C VAL A 115 9.36 -9.55 -5.25
N PHE A 116 9.96 -10.33 -4.35
CA PHE A 116 9.89 -11.79 -4.34
C PHE A 116 8.83 -12.26 -3.35
N GLY A 117 8.18 -13.39 -3.64
CA GLY A 117 7.16 -13.97 -2.77
C GLY A 117 5.74 -13.48 -3.08
N GLU A 118 4.78 -14.25 -2.60
CA GLU A 118 3.34 -14.06 -2.80
C GLU A 118 2.56 -14.61 -1.61
N GLY A 119 1.24 -14.34 -1.60
CA GLY A 119 0.36 -14.82 -0.54
C GLY A 119 0.58 -14.06 0.76
N ASP A 120 1.39 -14.61 1.66
CA ASP A 120 1.63 -14.09 3.00
C ASP A 120 3.09 -13.67 3.25
N GLU A 121 3.99 -13.85 2.28
CA GLU A 121 5.42 -13.58 2.43
C GLU A 121 5.96 -12.77 1.25
N TRP A 122 6.69 -11.69 1.54
CA TRP A 122 7.34 -10.85 0.53
C TRP A 122 8.76 -10.49 0.94
N LYS A 123 9.64 -10.39 -0.04
CA LYS A 123 11.00 -9.93 0.12
C LYS A 123 11.34 -8.88 -0.92
N VAL A 124 12.00 -7.81 -0.49
CA VAL A 124 12.55 -6.77 -1.36
C VAL A 124 13.99 -6.54 -0.94
N ASP A 125 14.92 -6.74 -1.87
CA ASP A 125 16.33 -6.44 -1.64
C ASP A 125 16.60 -4.92 -1.84
N PRO A 126 17.61 -4.35 -1.16
CA PRO A 126 18.00 -2.97 -1.38
C PRO A 126 18.27 -2.68 -2.86
N SER A 127 17.63 -1.65 -3.40
CA SER A 127 17.76 -1.26 -4.81
C SER A 127 17.39 0.21 -5.01
N PRO A 128 17.97 0.87 -6.03
CA PRO A 128 17.52 2.20 -6.41
C PRO A 128 16.09 2.14 -6.96
N ILE A 129 15.31 3.19 -6.72
CA ILE A 129 13.99 3.37 -7.32
C ILE A 129 14.16 4.24 -8.55
N ALA A 130 13.80 3.72 -9.73
CA ALA A 130 13.89 4.47 -10.97
C ALA A 130 12.87 5.62 -11.02
N ALA A 131 13.28 6.76 -11.57
CA ALA A 131 12.33 7.82 -11.92
C ALA A 131 11.41 7.30 -13.04
N HIS A 132 10.12 7.61 -12.95
CA HIS A 132 9.11 7.10 -13.88
C HIS A 132 7.99 8.13 -14.07
N ASP A 133 7.55 8.29 -15.32
CA ASP A 133 6.43 9.14 -15.70
C ASP A 133 5.14 8.35 -15.67
N TRP A 134 4.27 8.64 -14.70
CA TRP A 134 3.04 7.87 -14.49
C TRP A 134 1.87 8.41 -15.29
N SER A 135 1.20 7.51 -16.03
CA SER A 135 -0.15 7.74 -16.53
C SER A 135 -1.15 7.09 -15.59
N ILE A 136 -1.93 7.90 -14.86
CA ILE A 136 -2.87 7.38 -13.87
C ILE A 136 -4.18 6.98 -14.57
N GLU A 137 -4.58 5.72 -14.39
CA GLU A 137 -5.83 5.17 -14.91
C GLU A 137 -7.07 5.85 -14.29
N PRO A 138 -8.23 5.84 -14.97
CA PRO A 138 -9.49 6.16 -14.34
C PRO A 138 -9.77 5.23 -13.16
N ASP A 139 -10.42 5.73 -12.11
CA ASP A 139 -10.80 4.93 -10.96
C ASP A 139 -11.98 4.01 -11.30
N LEU A 140 -11.71 2.72 -11.44
CA LEU A 140 -12.70 1.73 -11.86
C LEU A 140 -13.69 1.37 -10.75
N SER A 141 -13.34 1.63 -9.49
CA SER A 141 -14.29 1.49 -8.37
C SER A 141 -15.33 2.61 -8.43
N ASN A 142 -14.87 3.84 -8.69
CA ASN A 142 -15.73 5.01 -8.88
C ASN A 142 -16.47 5.02 -10.22
N ALA A 143 -16.01 4.27 -11.22
CA ALA A 143 -16.78 4.03 -12.44
C ALA A 143 -18.05 3.18 -12.17
N GLY A 144 -18.03 2.35 -11.11
CA GLY A 144 -19.10 1.41 -10.78
C GLY A 144 -20.50 2.02 -10.66
N PRO A 145 -20.72 3.11 -9.89
CA PRO A 145 -22.02 3.77 -9.82
C PRO A 145 -22.57 4.22 -11.18
N PHE A 146 -21.73 4.68 -12.11
CA PHE A 146 -22.16 5.09 -13.45
C PHE A 146 -22.58 3.89 -14.31
N LEU A 147 -21.83 2.80 -14.23
CA LEU A 147 -22.17 1.54 -14.90
C LEU A 147 -23.45 0.93 -14.33
N ALA A 148 -23.61 0.96 -13.01
CA ALA A 148 -24.83 0.49 -12.34
C ALA A 148 -26.07 1.31 -12.75
N ALA A 149 -25.93 2.63 -12.94
CA ALA A 149 -27.03 3.45 -13.42
C ALA A 149 -27.50 3.03 -14.84
N ALA A 150 -26.57 2.73 -15.74
CA ALA A 150 -26.91 2.20 -17.07
C ALA A 150 -27.63 0.85 -16.97
N LEU A 151 -27.12 -0.06 -16.13
CA LEU A 151 -27.70 -1.38 -15.90
C LEU A 151 -29.15 -1.31 -15.38
N VAL A 152 -29.40 -0.47 -14.37
CA VAL A 152 -30.73 -0.35 -13.74
C VAL A 152 -31.74 0.35 -14.65
N THR A 153 -31.29 1.26 -15.51
CA THR A 153 -32.19 2.05 -16.37
C THR A 153 -32.36 1.46 -17.77
N GLY A 154 -31.57 0.46 -18.16
CA GLY A 154 -31.49 -0.01 -19.54
C GLY A 154 -30.90 1.02 -20.52
N SER A 155 -30.23 2.05 -20.00
CA SER A 155 -29.56 3.07 -20.81
C SER A 155 -28.13 2.66 -21.17
N THR A 156 -27.44 3.49 -21.95
CA THR A 156 -26.03 3.28 -22.30
C THR A 156 -25.16 4.36 -21.66
N VAL A 157 -24.05 3.93 -21.06
CA VAL A 157 -22.99 4.80 -20.53
C VAL A 157 -21.66 4.31 -21.09
N THR A 158 -20.75 5.24 -21.38
CA THR A 158 -19.37 4.95 -21.76
C THR A 158 -18.42 5.53 -20.73
N ILE A 159 -17.50 4.71 -20.22
CA ILE A 159 -16.39 5.16 -19.38
C ILE A 159 -15.16 5.33 -20.29
N PRO A 160 -14.77 6.57 -20.63
CA PRO A 160 -13.62 6.79 -21.51
C PRO A 160 -12.33 6.35 -20.83
N GLY A 161 -11.38 5.84 -21.61
CA GLY A 161 -10.05 5.47 -21.11
C GLY A 161 -10.04 4.23 -20.20
N TRP A 162 -11.04 3.36 -20.29
CA TRP A 162 -11.01 2.08 -19.56
C TRP A 162 -9.79 1.26 -20.00
N PRO A 163 -8.86 0.91 -19.09
CA PRO A 163 -7.60 0.27 -19.44
C PRO A 163 -7.82 -1.16 -19.95
N HIS A 164 -7.07 -1.57 -20.98
CA HIS A 164 -7.16 -2.93 -21.53
C HIS A 164 -6.67 -4.01 -20.54
N VAL A 165 -5.65 -3.67 -19.76
CA VAL A 165 -5.08 -4.50 -18.70
C VAL A 165 -4.92 -3.58 -17.49
N THR A 166 -5.36 -4.02 -16.32
CA THR A 166 -5.30 -3.23 -15.08
C THR A 166 -5.25 -4.16 -13.88
N THR A 167 -4.66 -3.70 -12.78
CA THR A 167 -4.69 -4.35 -11.48
C THR A 167 -5.79 -3.80 -10.56
N GLN A 168 -6.61 -2.85 -11.04
CA GLN A 168 -7.70 -2.28 -10.24
C GLN A 168 -8.82 -3.30 -10.03
N ALA A 169 -9.25 -3.47 -8.78
CA ALA A 169 -10.35 -4.38 -8.43
C ALA A 169 -11.68 -4.03 -9.15
N GLY A 170 -11.86 -2.77 -9.55
CA GLY A 170 -13.03 -2.33 -10.32
C GLY A 170 -13.13 -2.98 -11.71
N ASP A 171 -12.07 -3.61 -12.24
CA ASP A 171 -12.15 -4.31 -13.52
C ASP A 171 -13.13 -5.51 -13.50
N GLN A 172 -13.49 -5.98 -12.31
CA GLN A 172 -14.55 -7.00 -12.10
C GLN A 172 -15.90 -6.60 -12.74
N TRP A 173 -16.16 -5.31 -12.94
CA TRP A 173 -17.35 -4.84 -13.65
C TRP A 173 -17.50 -5.43 -15.06
N ARG A 174 -16.40 -5.76 -15.74
CA ARG A 174 -16.46 -6.43 -17.06
C ARG A 174 -17.24 -7.74 -16.99
N GLY A 175 -17.05 -8.52 -15.93
CA GLY A 175 -17.73 -9.80 -15.74
C GLY A 175 -19.20 -9.67 -15.28
N PHE A 176 -19.57 -8.54 -14.68
CA PHE A 176 -20.97 -8.30 -14.26
C PHE A 176 -21.84 -7.75 -15.40
N LEU A 177 -21.22 -7.20 -16.45
CA LEU A 177 -21.92 -6.55 -17.57
C LEU A 177 -22.01 -7.43 -18.83
N THR A 178 -21.39 -8.60 -18.82
CA THR A 178 -21.52 -9.67 -19.84
C THR A 178 -22.56 -10.68 -19.44
#